data_AF-A0A6P0PVD5-F1
#
_entry.id   AF-A0A6P0PVD5-F1
#
_cell.length_a   1.000
_cell.length_b   1.000
_cell.length_c   1.000
_cell.angle_alpha   90.00
_cell.angle_beta   90.00
_cell.angle_gamma   90.00
#
_symmetry.space_group_name_H-M   'P 1'
#
loop_
_entity.id
_entity.type
_entity.pdbx_description
1 polymer ?
#
loop_
_entity_poly.entity_id
_entity_poly.type
_entity_poly.pdbx_seq_one_letter_code
_entity_poly.pdbx_strand_id
1 'polypeptide(L)'
;SVLANGSEVTSQANAAYVTHLPVLKKGTAGEAVRFLQQFLNCYIDYYLVIDGQFGSQTEQAVRNFQSDYNYQGKSNPDYLIVDGIVGKETYRAIGNMFCSHGVTSSQNLRDKEGCSN
;
A
#
# COMPACT_ATOMS: atom_id res chain seq x y z
N SER A 1 -23.85 -20.91 22.01
CA SER A 1 -23.01 -19.71 22.21
C SER A 1 -21.58 -20.07 21.85
N VAL A 2 -21.14 -19.75 20.64
CA VAL A 2 -19.76 -20.04 20.24
C VAL A 2 -18.92 -18.83 20.64
N LEU A 3 -18.11 -19.00 21.67
CA LEU A 3 -17.12 -18.01 22.10
C LEU A 3 -15.95 -18.09 21.12
N ALA A 4 -15.96 -17.24 20.09
CA ALA A 4 -14.80 -17.08 19.23
C ALA A 4 -13.69 -16.36 20.03
N ASN A 5 -12.55 -17.03 20.16
CA ASN A 5 -11.38 -16.48 20.84
C ASN A 5 -10.83 -15.29 20.03
N GLY A 6 -10.42 -14.20 20.70
CA GLY A 6 -10.07 -12.91 20.08
C GLY A 6 -8.96 -12.91 19.01
N SER A 7 -8.26 -14.04 18.82
CA SER A 7 -7.29 -14.29 17.74
C SER A 7 -7.96 -14.58 16.37
N GLU A 8 -9.14 -15.19 16.35
CA GLU A 8 -9.88 -15.48 15.11
C GLU A 8 -10.63 -14.25 14.60
N VAL A 9 -11.12 -13.42 15.53
CA VAL A 9 -11.81 -12.16 15.20
C VAL A 9 -10.86 -11.16 14.55
N THR A 10 -9.59 -11.10 14.96
CA THR A 10 -8.58 -10.20 14.37
C THR A 10 -8.12 -10.66 12.98
N SER A 11 -7.98 -11.96 12.73
CA SER A 11 -7.59 -12.49 11.41
C SER A 11 -8.72 -12.42 10.38
N GLN A 12 -9.97 -12.63 10.79
CA GLN A 12 -11.14 -12.47 9.91
C GLN A 12 -11.46 -10.99 9.63
N ALA A 13 -11.27 -10.09 10.60
CA ALA A 13 -11.42 -8.64 10.36
C ALA A 13 -10.33 -8.11 9.41
N ASN A 14 -9.08 -8.57 9.54
CA ASN A 14 -8.02 -8.23 8.58
C ASN A 14 -8.29 -8.82 7.18
N ALA A 15 -8.76 -10.07 7.10
CA ALA A 15 -9.10 -10.69 5.82
C ALA A 15 -10.34 -10.06 5.16
N ALA A 16 -11.35 -9.66 5.94
CA ALA A 16 -12.56 -8.98 5.47
C ALA A 16 -12.25 -7.55 5.00
N TYR A 17 -11.36 -6.83 5.69
CA TYR A 17 -10.95 -5.49 5.26
C TYR A 17 -10.19 -5.53 3.93
N VAL A 18 -9.28 -6.49 3.77
CA VAL A 18 -8.51 -6.69 2.53
C VAL A 18 -9.38 -7.18 1.35
N THR A 19 -10.56 -7.77 1.62
CA THR A 19 -11.51 -8.18 0.56
C THR A 19 -12.48 -7.09 0.11
N HIS A 20 -12.53 -5.93 0.77
CA HIS A 20 -13.40 -4.80 0.40
C HIS A 20 -12.66 -3.55 -0.10
N LEU A 21 -11.33 -3.59 -0.26
CA LEU A 21 -10.61 -2.45 -0.81
C LEU A 21 -10.95 -2.25 -2.30
N PRO A 22 -11.23 -1.01 -2.74
CA PRO A 22 -11.56 -0.74 -4.12
C PRO A 22 -10.35 -1.01 -5.02
N VAL A 23 -10.59 -1.63 -6.17
CA VAL A 23 -9.56 -1.78 -7.20
C VAL A 23 -9.29 -0.41 -7.82
N LEU A 24 -8.06 0.08 -7.71
CA LEU A 24 -7.65 1.35 -8.31
C LEU A 24 -6.92 1.09 -9.62
N LYS A 25 -7.30 1.81 -10.65
CA LYS A 25 -6.69 1.77 -11.98
C LYS A 25 -6.93 3.10 -12.68
N LYS A 26 -6.31 3.29 -13.83
CA LYS A 26 -6.50 4.51 -14.64
C LYS A 26 -7.98 4.83 -14.83
N GLY A 27 -8.34 6.08 -14.55
CA GLY A 27 -9.73 6.57 -14.61
C GLY A 27 -10.54 6.39 -13.33
N THR A 28 -10.05 5.64 -12.34
CA THR A 28 -10.62 5.64 -10.99
C THR A 28 -10.35 6.98 -10.30
N ALA A 29 -11.28 7.45 -9.48
CA ALA A 29 -11.11 8.66 -8.70
C ALA A 29 -11.67 8.50 -7.27
N GLY A 30 -11.23 9.37 -6.36
CA GLY A 30 -11.73 9.46 -4.99
C GLY A 30 -10.65 9.33 -3.93
N GLU A 31 -11.08 9.19 -2.68
CA GLU A 31 -10.18 9.25 -1.51
C GLU A 31 -9.13 8.15 -1.49
N ALA A 32 -9.49 6.93 -1.94
CA ALA A 32 -8.55 5.83 -2.05
C ALA A 32 -7.38 6.16 -3.01
N VAL A 33 -7.64 6.96 -4.05
CA VAL A 33 -6.58 7.41 -4.98
C VAL A 33 -5.72 8.50 -4.33
N ARG A 34 -6.31 9.43 -3.55
CA ARG A 34 -5.53 10.43 -2.79
C ARG A 34 -4.58 9.75 -1.81
N PHE A 35 -5.07 8.77 -1.07
CA PHE A 35 -4.27 7.99 -0.15
C PHE A 35 -3.11 7.28 -0.88
N LEU A 36 -3.39 6.66 -2.03
CA LEU A 36 -2.35 6.03 -2.84
C LEU A 36 -1.29 7.05 -3.32
N GLN A 37 -1.71 8.22 -3.80
CA GLN A 37 -0.80 9.28 -4.25
C GLN A 37 0.09 9.79 -3.10
N GLN A 38 -0.48 10.01 -1.92
CA GLN A 38 0.26 10.37 -0.71
C GLN A 38 1.29 9.29 -0.36
N PHE A 39 0.88 8.02 -0.34
CA PHE A 39 1.77 6.90 -0.05
C PHE A 39 2.95 6.85 -1.03
N LEU A 40 2.67 6.91 -2.33
CA LEU A 40 3.68 6.86 -3.39
C LEU A 40 4.67 8.02 -3.26
N ASN A 41 4.20 9.22 -2.94
CA ASN A 41 5.10 10.35 -2.72
C ASN A 41 5.94 10.20 -1.45
N CYS A 42 5.34 9.77 -0.34
CA CYS A 42 6.00 9.74 0.97
C CYS A 42 7.00 8.61 1.16
N TYR A 43 6.72 7.44 0.57
CA TYR A 43 7.50 6.23 0.85
C TYR A 43 8.34 5.78 -0.33
N ILE A 44 7.97 6.18 -1.54
CA ILE A 44 8.67 5.80 -2.78
C ILE A 44 9.28 7.03 -3.48
N ASP A 45 9.21 8.20 -2.84
CA ASP A 45 9.78 9.48 -3.32
C ASP A 45 9.32 9.90 -4.73
N TYR A 46 8.05 9.63 -5.06
CA TYR A 46 7.40 10.20 -6.24
C TYR A 46 6.95 11.66 -6.00
N TYR A 47 6.68 12.37 -7.10
CA TYR A 47 6.20 13.76 -7.10
C TYR A 47 4.84 13.88 -7.80
N LEU A 48 3.88 13.06 -7.39
CA LEU A 48 2.52 13.07 -7.93
C LEU A 48 1.72 14.25 -7.36
N VAL A 49 0.81 14.77 -8.16
CA VAL A 49 -0.26 15.65 -7.66
C VAL A 49 -1.25 14.81 -6.87
N ILE A 50 -1.61 15.25 -5.65
CA ILE A 50 -2.60 14.58 -4.79
C ILE A 50 -4.00 15.15 -5.09
N ASP A 51 -4.53 14.81 -6.26
CA ASP A 51 -5.84 15.27 -6.75
C ASP A 51 -6.95 14.22 -6.60
N GLY A 52 -6.58 12.99 -6.25
CA GLY A 52 -7.52 11.87 -6.19
C GLY A 52 -7.94 11.36 -7.56
N GLN A 53 -7.19 11.66 -8.62
CA GLN A 53 -7.42 11.18 -9.98
C GLN A 53 -6.33 10.18 -10.36
N PHE A 54 -6.73 8.97 -10.72
CA PHE A 54 -5.77 7.95 -11.14
C PHE A 54 -5.43 8.18 -12.62
N GLY A 55 -4.52 9.12 -12.86
CA GLY A 55 -4.02 9.47 -14.19
C GLY A 55 -2.86 8.57 -14.66
N SER A 56 -2.28 8.90 -15.82
CA SER A 56 -1.12 8.19 -16.37
C SER A 56 0.10 8.23 -15.46
N GLN A 57 0.32 9.34 -14.76
CA GLN A 57 1.45 9.48 -13.82
C GLN A 57 1.29 8.55 -12.62
N THR A 58 0.08 8.48 -12.05
CA THR A 58 -0.24 7.55 -10.96
C THR A 58 -0.10 6.10 -11.40
N GLU A 59 -0.57 5.76 -12.61
CA GLU A 59 -0.39 4.41 -13.18
C GLU A 59 1.09 4.04 -13.32
N GLN A 60 1.91 4.93 -13.85
CA GLN A 60 3.33 4.68 -14.00
C GLN A 60 4.02 4.49 -12.65
N ALA A 61 3.67 5.30 -11.65
CA ALA A 61 4.21 5.17 -10.30
C ALA A 61 3.80 3.84 -9.65
N VAL A 62 2.57 3.36 -9.87
CA VAL A 62 2.14 2.03 -9.39
C VAL A 62 2.93 0.92 -10.07
N ARG A 63 3.14 0.98 -11.39
CA ARG A 63 3.96 -0.03 -12.11
C ARG A 63 5.38 -0.08 -11.57
N ASN A 64 5.98 1.09 -11.37
CA ASN A 64 7.33 1.17 -10.82
C ASN A 64 7.39 0.58 -9.40
N PHE A 65 6.44 0.93 -8.52
CA PHE A 65 6.31 0.33 -7.20
C PHE A 65 6.19 -1.21 -7.26
N GLN A 66 5.31 -1.73 -8.12
CA GLN A 66 5.13 -3.18 -8.29
C GLN A 66 6.44 -3.86 -8.73
N SER A 67 7.16 -3.23 -9.67
CA SER A 67 8.45 -3.70 -10.15
C SER A 67 9.52 -3.68 -9.05
N ASP A 68 9.67 -2.56 -8.34
CA ASP A 68 10.66 -2.38 -7.27
C ASP A 68 10.42 -3.35 -6.11
N TYR A 69 9.16 -3.58 -5.74
CA TYR A 69 8.80 -4.56 -4.73
C TYR A 69 9.26 -5.97 -5.11
N ASN A 70 9.09 -6.37 -6.38
CA ASN A 70 9.57 -7.66 -6.88
C ASN A 70 11.10 -7.75 -6.88
N TYR A 71 11.81 -6.65 -7.19
CA TYR A 71 13.28 -6.62 -7.14
C TYR A 71 13.83 -6.79 -5.72
N GLN A 72 13.14 -6.25 -4.71
CA GLN A 72 13.51 -6.45 -3.30
C GLN A 72 13.12 -7.85 -2.77
N GLY A 73 12.35 -8.62 -3.56
CA GLY A 73 11.73 -9.90 -3.23
C GLY A 73 12.62 -11.14 -3.27
N LYS A 74 13.79 -11.15 -2.61
CA LYS A 74 14.39 -12.41 -2.12
C LYS A 74 13.90 -12.82 -0.72
N SER A 75 13.17 -11.93 -0.04
CA SER A 75 12.67 -12.17 1.33
C SER A 75 11.15 -12.04 1.49
N ASN A 76 10.42 -11.62 0.46
CA ASN A 76 8.95 -11.50 0.49
C ASN A 76 8.29 -12.64 -0.32
N PRO A 77 7.26 -13.31 0.22
CA PRO A 77 6.60 -14.44 -0.44
C PRO A 77 5.65 -14.04 -1.58
N ASP A 78 5.37 -12.74 -1.74
CA ASP A 78 4.30 -12.25 -2.60
C ASP A 78 4.88 -11.57 -3.84
N TYR A 79 4.72 -12.20 -5.00
CA TYR A 79 5.06 -11.63 -6.30
C TYR A 79 3.92 -10.73 -6.80
N LEU A 80 4.24 -9.53 -7.30
CA LEU A 80 3.28 -8.60 -7.88
C LEU A 80 3.31 -8.67 -9.41
N ILE A 81 2.13 -8.67 -10.02
CA ILE A 81 2.00 -8.42 -11.45
C ILE A 81 2.23 -6.92 -11.69
N VAL A 82 3.10 -6.56 -12.65
CA VAL A 82 3.41 -5.17 -12.99
C VAL A 82 2.39 -4.61 -14.00
N ASP A 83 1.13 -4.55 -13.58
CA ASP A 83 -0.01 -4.20 -14.42
C ASP A 83 -0.55 -2.77 -14.22
N GLY A 84 -0.01 -2.02 -13.25
CA GLY A 84 -0.48 -0.67 -12.92
C GLY A 84 -1.83 -0.63 -12.20
N ILE A 85 -2.32 -1.78 -11.74
CA ILE A 85 -3.59 -1.93 -11.03
C ILE A 85 -3.31 -2.18 -9.55
N VAL A 86 -3.94 -1.39 -8.68
CA VAL A 86 -3.89 -1.61 -7.24
C VAL A 86 -5.02 -2.56 -6.85
N GLY A 87 -4.69 -3.85 -6.87
CA GLY A 87 -5.53 -4.93 -6.38
C GLY A 87 -5.12 -5.41 -4.98
N LYS A 88 -5.74 -6.49 -4.52
CA LYS A 88 -5.51 -7.10 -3.20
C LYS A 88 -4.01 -7.30 -2.89
N GLU A 89 -3.27 -7.83 -3.86
CA GLU A 89 -1.85 -8.13 -3.68
C GLU A 89 -0.99 -6.88 -3.57
N THR A 90 -1.28 -5.86 -4.37
CA THR A 90 -0.62 -4.55 -4.28
C THR A 90 -0.92 -3.87 -2.94
N TYR A 91 -2.17 -3.94 -2.45
CA TYR A 91 -2.51 -3.44 -1.11
C TYR A 91 -1.77 -4.18 0.00
N ARG A 92 -1.63 -5.50 -0.12
CA ARG A 92 -0.86 -6.31 0.83
C ARG A 92 0.62 -5.91 0.83
N ALA A 93 1.21 -5.70 -0.34
CA ALA A 93 2.58 -5.20 -0.46
C ALA A 93 2.77 -3.81 0.17
N ILE A 94 1.83 -2.88 -0.08
CA ILE A 94 1.79 -1.56 0.57
C ILE A 94 1.71 -1.72 2.10
N GLY A 95 0.82 -2.59 2.61
CA GLY A 95 0.70 -2.89 4.04
C GLY A 95 1.97 -3.49 4.65
N ASN A 96 2.61 -4.42 3.95
CA ASN A 96 3.86 -5.04 4.39
C ASN A 96 4.99 -4.01 4.52
N MET A 97 5.04 -2.99 3.65
CA MET A 97 5.99 -1.88 3.78
C MET A 97 5.78 -1.10 5.08
N PHE A 98 4.55 -0.93 5.57
CA PHE A 98 4.29 -0.30 6.86
C PHE A 98 4.67 -1.20 8.05
N CYS A 99 4.39 -2.50 7.97
CA CYS A 99 4.65 -3.42 9.08
C CYS A 99 6.12 -3.82 9.22
N SER A 100 6.88 -3.95 8.12
CA SER A 100 8.31 -4.28 8.19
C SER A 100 9.16 -3.13 8.75
N HIS A 101 8.62 -1.91 8.79
CA HIS A 101 9.23 -0.73 9.41
C HIS A 101 8.72 -0.47 10.84
N GLY A 102 7.79 -1.29 11.35
CA GLY A 102 7.17 -1.13 12.67
C GLY A 102 7.72 -2.01 13.79
N VAL A 103 8.73 -2.88 13.55
CA VAL A 103 9.23 -3.83 14.56
C VAL A 103 10.76 -3.81 14.76
N THR A 104 11.54 -3.10 13.95
CA THR A 104 13.00 -3.00 14.15
C THR A 104 13.41 -1.67 14.79
N SER A 105 13.57 -1.73 16.12
CA SER A 105 14.52 -0.96 16.93
C SER A 105 14.57 0.57 16.75
N SER A 106 13.85 1.27 17.63
CA SER A 106 14.24 2.47 18.42
C SER A 106 15.15 3.58 17.86
N GLN A 107 15.47 3.66 16.57
CA GLN A 107 16.21 4.77 15.98
C GLN A 107 15.62 5.15 14.62
N ASN A 108 15.20 6.42 14.55
CA ASN A 108 14.74 7.17 13.38
C ASN A 108 13.24 7.18 13.06
N LEU A 109 12.42 7.46 14.08
CA LEU A 109 11.18 8.24 13.90
C LEU A 109 11.45 9.76 13.70
N ARG A 110 12.59 10.16 13.10
CA ARG A 110 12.98 11.58 12.97
C ARG A 110 13.09 12.12 11.54
N ASP A 111 12.93 11.29 10.51
CA ASP A 111 13.21 11.74 9.14
C ASP A 111 11.99 11.78 8.19
N LYS A 112 10.77 11.46 8.66
CA LYS A 112 9.55 11.46 7.82
C LYS A 112 8.42 12.37 8.36
N GLU A 113 8.73 13.34 9.21
CA GLU A 113 7.82 14.44 9.61
C GLU A 113 7.51 15.41 8.43
N GLY A 114 8.09 15.19 7.25
CA GLY A 114 7.95 16.07 6.08
C GLY A 114 6.74 15.81 5.17
N CYS A 115 5.90 14.81 5.46
CA CYS A 115 4.70 14.53 4.67
C CYS A 115 3.45 15.30 5.16
N SER A 116 3.66 16.54 5.59
CA SER A 116 2.61 17.54 5.81
C SER A 116 2.95 18.77 4.98
N ASN A 117 2.27 18.93 3.84
CA ASN A 117 1.99 20.22 3.21
C ASN A 117 0.79 20.06 2.28
#